data_AF-A0A1S9RV75-F1
#
_entry.id   AF-A0A1S9RV75-F1
#
_cell.length_a   1.000
_cell.length_b   1.000
_cell.length_c   1.000
_cell.angle_alpha   90.00
_cell.angle_beta   90.00
_cell.angle_gamma   90.00
#
_symmetry.space_group_name_H-M   'P 1'
#
loop_
_entity.id
_entity.type
_entity.pdbx_description
1 polymer ?
#
loop_
_entity_poly.entity_id
_entity_poly.type
_entity_poly.pdbx_seq_one_letter_code
_entity_poly.pdbx_strand_id
1 'polypeptide(L)'
;MLSRTIFVSLTALGAANVAHAQINVTADACADPSAFTSCTAKTSAASTGCMDLCAGNKICVLGCGCAMYQSYINCVAESCWNQAYSCQYNELVAEYFLECPTATETIPFWPAPDNAPAGCSCNLDKVLQSVIKAQKEYTSCITNSTSTSVIQLSNTDTACGCCEVSAGLSSMYETCPDTIPAKMGADLWLQTATAYGTLIDWGTCGSVLNNYNCQNLGFAPPSSNSSTFYKPNNFPPNGTQTLHNTGAVTAITAPPSGSVFSWSQSTVTYTVTASPWKNNAVKATGTETAGATGASKTSSTGAATSVKQTTSIVWLPVLTVLAKILFA
;
A
#
# COMPACT_ATOMS: atom_id res chain seq x y z
N MET A 1 36.83 -6.25 25.78
CA MET A 1 35.39 -6.09 26.05
C MET A 1 34.68 -6.09 24.70
N LEU A 2 34.04 -7.21 24.38
CA LEU A 2 33.59 -7.53 23.02
C LEU A 2 32.42 -6.66 22.57
N SER A 3 32.57 -6.14 21.35
CA SER A 3 31.57 -5.51 20.49
C SER A 3 30.21 -6.22 20.56
N ARG A 4 29.18 -5.47 20.98
CA ARG A 4 27.76 -5.85 20.88
C ARG A 4 27.08 -4.97 19.84
N THR A 5 27.50 -5.11 18.59
CA THR A 5 26.74 -4.61 17.44
C THR A 5 25.87 -5.77 16.95
N ILE A 6 24.76 -6.03 17.64
CA ILE A 6 23.75 -6.95 17.12
C ILE A 6 22.97 -6.16 16.08
N PHE A 7 23.36 -6.32 14.81
CA PHE A 7 22.45 -6.13 13.69
C PHE A 7 21.27 -7.09 13.93
N VAL A 8 20.17 -6.59 14.51
CA VAL A 8 18.90 -7.32 14.47
C VAL A 8 18.38 -7.14 13.05
N SER A 9 18.87 -7.99 12.15
CA SER A 9 18.23 -8.25 10.88
C SER A 9 16.86 -8.85 11.20
N LEU A 10 15.81 -8.04 11.25
CA LEU A 10 14.42 -8.50 11.30
C LEU A 10 14.09 -9.21 9.96
N THR A 11 14.61 -10.41 9.77
CA THR A 11 14.07 -11.34 8.78
C THR A 11 12.95 -12.10 9.45
N ALA A 12 11.77 -11.47 9.52
CA ALA A 12 10.55 -12.16 9.89
C ALA A 12 10.28 -13.26 8.85
N LEU A 13 10.58 -14.51 9.19
CA LEU A 13 10.01 -15.66 8.51
C LEU A 13 8.52 -15.74 8.87
N GLY A 14 7.74 -14.85 8.26
CA GLY A 14 6.32 -15.09 8.09
C GLY A 14 6.18 -16.34 7.21
N ALA A 15 5.24 -17.21 7.54
CA ALA A 15 4.61 -18.02 6.52
C ALA A 15 3.82 -17.08 5.59
N ALA A 16 4.53 -16.31 4.76
CA ALA A 16 3.94 -15.58 3.66
C ALA A 16 3.51 -16.66 2.67
N ASN A 17 2.23 -17.06 2.76
CA ASN A 17 1.53 -17.30 1.52
C ASN A 17 1.59 -15.96 0.82
N VAL A 18 2.51 -15.80 -0.14
CA VAL A 18 2.49 -14.61 -0.99
C VAL A 18 1.14 -14.67 -1.68
N ALA A 19 0.20 -13.86 -1.20
CA ALA A 19 -1.01 -13.62 -1.95
C ALA A 19 -0.53 -13.14 -3.32
N HIS A 20 -0.99 -13.79 -4.39
CA HIS A 20 -0.69 -13.28 -5.73
C HIS A 20 -1.13 -11.81 -5.76
N ALA A 21 -0.19 -10.89 -6.03
CA ALA A 21 -0.49 -9.47 -6.15
C ALA A 21 -1.69 -9.32 -7.10
N GLN A 22 -2.77 -8.77 -6.57
CA GLN A 22 -3.99 -8.56 -7.35
C GLN A 22 -3.97 -7.14 -7.89
N ILE A 23 -3.98 -7.01 -9.21
CA ILE A 23 -4.18 -5.71 -9.83
C ILE A 23 -5.67 -5.49 -10.06
N ASN A 24 -6.27 -4.63 -9.22
CA ASN A 24 -7.69 -4.30 -9.30
C ASN A 24 -7.97 -3.10 -10.24
N VAL A 25 -6.92 -2.54 -10.86
CA VAL A 25 -7.04 -1.45 -11.84
C VAL A 25 -7.86 -1.94 -13.04
N THR A 26 -8.86 -1.16 -13.44
CA THR A 26 -9.81 -1.59 -14.48
C THR A 26 -9.20 -1.39 -15.87
N ALA A 27 -8.81 -2.49 -16.53
CA ALA A 27 -8.14 -2.47 -17.82
C ALA A 27 -8.90 -1.68 -18.90
N ASP A 28 -10.22 -1.89 -19.00
CA ASP A 28 -11.08 -1.22 -20.00
C ASP A 28 -11.17 0.30 -19.82
N ALA A 29 -10.72 0.82 -18.69
CA ALA A 29 -10.68 2.25 -18.40
C ALA A 29 -9.27 2.85 -18.49
N CYS A 30 -8.24 2.04 -18.82
CA CYS A 30 -6.87 2.49 -19.00
C CYS A 30 -6.68 3.28 -20.31
N ALA A 31 -5.64 4.10 -20.38
CA ALA A 31 -5.30 4.88 -21.58
C ALA A 31 -5.05 3.98 -22.80
N ASP A 32 -4.41 2.82 -22.60
CA ASP A 32 -4.28 1.75 -23.60
C ASP A 32 -4.70 0.40 -22.99
N PRO A 33 -5.99 0.02 -23.07
CA PRO A 33 -6.51 -1.21 -22.46
C PRO A 33 -5.83 -2.48 -22.96
N SER A 34 -5.47 -2.52 -24.24
CA SER A 34 -4.84 -3.69 -24.86
C SER A 34 -3.40 -3.86 -24.37
N ALA A 35 -2.63 -2.77 -24.36
CA ALA A 35 -1.26 -2.80 -23.86
C ALA A 35 -1.22 -3.11 -22.36
N PHE A 36 -2.13 -2.53 -21.56
CA PHE A 36 -2.23 -2.83 -20.14
C PHE A 36 -2.54 -4.31 -19.88
N THR A 37 -3.54 -4.87 -20.57
CA THR A 37 -3.90 -6.30 -20.45
C THR A 37 -2.75 -7.21 -20.86
N SER A 38 -2.04 -6.87 -21.93
CA SER A 38 -0.85 -7.63 -22.36
C SER A 38 0.27 -7.56 -21.33
N CYS A 39 0.51 -6.38 -20.75
CA CYS A 39 1.53 -6.18 -19.74
C CYS A 39 1.23 -6.98 -18.47
N THR A 40 0.02 -6.88 -17.93
CA THR A 40 -0.35 -7.61 -16.70
C THR A 40 -0.33 -9.13 -16.90
N ALA A 41 -0.74 -9.63 -18.07
CA ALA A 41 -0.64 -11.04 -18.41
C ALA A 41 0.83 -11.52 -18.47
N LYS A 42 1.73 -10.74 -19.08
CA LYS A 42 3.18 -11.05 -19.09
C LYS A 42 3.77 -11.04 -17.69
N THR A 43 3.43 -10.04 -16.87
CA THR A 43 3.86 -9.94 -15.47
C THR A 43 3.43 -11.16 -14.68
N SER A 44 2.16 -11.56 -14.78
CA SER A 44 1.64 -12.75 -14.11
C SER A 44 2.37 -14.02 -14.54
N ALA A 45 2.56 -14.24 -15.85
CA ALA A 45 3.27 -15.40 -16.37
C ALA A 45 4.74 -15.45 -15.93
N ALA A 46 5.45 -14.32 -15.98
CA ALA A 46 6.84 -14.22 -15.53
C ALA A 46 6.98 -14.49 -14.03
N SER A 47 6.03 -14.00 -13.23
CA SER A 47 6.01 -14.17 -11.77
C SER A 47 5.78 -15.63 -11.39
N THR A 48 4.85 -16.31 -12.05
CA THR A 48 4.63 -17.76 -11.88
C THR A 48 5.90 -18.54 -12.24
N GLY A 49 6.51 -18.25 -13.39
CA GLY A 49 7.77 -18.90 -13.78
C GLY A 49 8.92 -18.66 -12.79
N CYS A 50 9.00 -17.46 -12.21
CA CYS A 50 9.97 -17.15 -11.14
C CYS A 50 9.70 -17.98 -9.88
N MET A 51 8.46 -18.03 -9.41
CA MET A 51 8.08 -18.78 -8.21
C MET A 51 8.28 -20.28 -8.37
N ASP A 52 8.03 -20.84 -9.57
CA ASP A 52 8.29 -22.25 -9.87
C ASP A 52 9.77 -22.60 -9.74
N LEU A 53 10.67 -21.71 -10.19
CA LEU A 53 12.12 -21.88 -10.06
C LEU A 53 12.60 -21.80 -8.60
N CYS A 54 11.83 -21.18 -7.71
CA CYS A 54 12.20 -21.08 -6.31
C CYS A 54 12.11 -22.42 -5.54
N ALA A 55 11.41 -23.43 -6.07
CA ALA A 55 11.25 -24.75 -5.44
C ALA A 55 10.89 -24.68 -3.93
N GLY A 56 10.02 -23.74 -3.56
CA GLY A 56 9.58 -23.53 -2.17
C GLY A 56 10.54 -22.70 -1.29
N ASN A 57 11.66 -22.20 -1.82
CA ASN A 57 12.53 -21.28 -1.09
C ASN A 57 11.81 -19.94 -0.84
N LYS A 58 11.52 -19.65 0.43
CA LYS A 58 10.73 -18.48 0.84
C LYS A 58 11.34 -17.14 0.46
N ILE A 59 12.67 -17.00 0.55
CA ILE A 59 13.37 -15.75 0.21
C ILE A 59 13.29 -15.50 -1.29
N CYS A 60 13.46 -16.56 -2.09
CA CYS A 60 13.28 -16.48 -3.54
C CYS A 60 11.84 -16.11 -3.90
N VAL A 61 10.84 -16.76 -3.30
CA VAL A 61 9.41 -16.48 -3.56
C VAL A 61 9.07 -15.03 -3.20
N LEU A 62 9.59 -14.52 -2.08
CA LEU A 62 9.46 -13.11 -1.68
C LEU A 62 10.08 -12.17 -2.74
N GLY A 63 11.30 -12.49 -3.21
CA GLY A 63 11.96 -11.73 -4.26
C GLY A 63 11.17 -11.70 -5.57
N CYS A 64 10.61 -12.84 -5.99
CA CYS A 64 9.71 -12.92 -7.14
C CYS A 64 8.44 -12.08 -6.93
N GLY A 65 7.86 -12.10 -5.73
CA GLY A 65 6.72 -11.26 -5.36
C GLY A 65 7.04 -9.77 -5.50
N CYS A 66 8.19 -9.33 -5.01
CA CYS A 66 8.62 -7.94 -5.15
C CYS A 66 8.85 -7.51 -6.60
N ALA A 67 9.40 -8.39 -7.44
CA ALA A 67 9.55 -8.14 -8.86
C ALA A 67 8.19 -8.06 -9.59
N MET A 68 7.23 -8.89 -9.17
CA MET A 68 5.85 -8.87 -9.68
C MET A 68 5.16 -7.53 -9.41
N TYR A 69 5.18 -7.04 -8.17
CA TYR A 69 4.60 -5.73 -7.82
C TYR A 69 5.24 -4.59 -8.62
N GLN A 70 6.57 -4.57 -8.73
CA GLN A 70 7.27 -3.55 -9.54
C GLN A 70 6.85 -3.61 -11.02
N SER A 71 6.64 -4.80 -11.56
CA SER A 71 6.18 -5.00 -12.93
C SER A 71 4.72 -4.57 -13.12
N TYR A 72 3.84 -4.78 -12.14
CA TYR A 72 2.48 -4.24 -12.18
C TYR A 72 2.45 -2.71 -12.08
N ILE A 73 3.29 -2.13 -11.23
CA ILE A 73 3.50 -0.67 -11.15
C ILE A 73 3.95 -0.13 -12.51
N ASN A 74 4.89 -0.81 -13.18
CA ASN A 74 5.31 -0.47 -14.54
C ASN A 74 4.16 -0.56 -15.55
N CYS A 75 3.33 -1.60 -15.50
CA CYS A 75 2.17 -1.71 -16.39
C CYS A 75 1.20 -0.53 -16.22
N VAL A 76 0.97 -0.08 -14.98
CA VAL A 76 0.15 1.10 -14.73
C VAL A 76 0.81 2.35 -15.32
N ALA A 77 2.10 2.55 -15.05
CA ALA A 77 2.84 3.69 -15.58
C ALA A 77 2.92 3.74 -17.12
N GLU A 78 3.05 2.58 -17.76
CA GLU A 78 3.16 2.46 -19.20
C GLU A 78 1.79 2.69 -19.86
N SER A 79 0.76 1.97 -19.45
CA SER A 79 -0.48 1.84 -20.25
C SER A 79 -1.76 2.24 -19.54
N CYS A 80 -1.70 2.52 -18.23
CA CYS A 80 -2.84 2.91 -17.42
C CYS A 80 -2.57 4.16 -16.57
N TRP A 81 -1.70 5.04 -17.05
CA TRP A 81 -1.25 6.24 -16.33
C TRP A 81 -2.41 7.19 -15.99
N ASN A 82 -3.55 7.06 -16.65
CA ASN A 82 -4.76 7.84 -16.36
C ASN A 82 -5.52 7.35 -15.12
N GLN A 83 -5.13 6.21 -14.54
CA GLN A 83 -5.62 5.69 -13.26
C GLN A 83 -4.51 5.68 -12.19
N ALA A 84 -3.40 6.39 -12.43
CA ALA A 84 -2.22 6.40 -11.57
C ALA A 84 -2.42 6.96 -10.15
N TYR A 85 -3.57 7.59 -9.87
CA TYR A 85 -3.91 8.08 -8.52
C TYR A 85 -5.15 7.38 -7.93
N SER A 86 -5.67 6.37 -8.63
CA SER A 86 -6.85 5.63 -8.21
C SER A 86 -6.61 4.88 -6.90
N CYS A 87 -7.66 4.60 -6.14
CA CYS A 87 -7.58 3.75 -4.95
C CYS A 87 -6.95 2.40 -5.27
N GLN A 88 -7.24 1.82 -6.44
CA GLN A 88 -6.71 0.53 -6.84
C GLN A 88 -5.20 0.57 -7.06
N TYR A 89 -4.67 1.67 -7.60
CA TYR A 89 -3.23 1.86 -7.70
C TYR A 89 -2.61 2.09 -6.31
N ASN A 90 -3.27 2.87 -5.46
CA ASN A 90 -2.74 3.16 -4.14
C ASN A 90 -2.72 1.90 -3.25
N GLU A 91 -3.72 1.04 -3.36
CA GLU A 91 -3.75 -0.28 -2.70
C GLU A 91 -2.60 -1.17 -3.21
N LEU A 92 -2.37 -1.23 -4.53
CA LEU A 92 -1.27 -2.00 -5.13
C LEU A 92 0.10 -1.56 -4.57
N VAL A 93 0.34 -0.25 -4.46
CA VAL A 93 1.61 0.28 -3.92
C VAL A 93 1.69 0.05 -2.41
N ALA A 94 0.57 0.13 -1.68
CA ALA A 94 0.56 -0.16 -0.25
C ALA A 94 0.91 -1.63 0.04
N GLU A 95 0.31 -2.57 -0.70
CA GLU A 95 0.66 -3.99 -0.64
C GLU A 95 2.12 -4.23 -1.00
N TYR A 96 2.65 -3.53 -2.00
CA TYR A 96 4.06 -3.62 -2.34
C TYR A 96 4.97 -3.27 -1.16
N PHE A 97 4.70 -2.19 -0.42
CA PHE A 97 5.50 -1.84 0.77
C PHE A 97 5.35 -2.86 1.91
N LEU A 98 4.18 -3.49 2.06
CA LEU A 98 3.96 -4.54 3.06
C LEU A 98 4.76 -5.81 2.73
N GLU A 99 4.74 -6.23 1.47
CA GLU A 99 5.42 -7.45 1.02
C GLU A 99 6.92 -7.24 0.77
N CYS A 100 7.35 -5.99 0.53
CA CYS A 100 8.73 -5.67 0.14
C CYS A 100 9.37 -4.66 1.08
N PRO A 101 9.81 -5.09 2.28
CA PRO A 101 10.34 -4.20 3.32
C PRO A 101 11.65 -3.50 2.93
N THR A 102 12.34 -3.95 1.88
CA THR A 102 13.53 -3.28 1.34
C THR A 102 13.19 -2.17 0.34
N ALA A 103 11.91 -1.91 0.08
CA ALA A 103 11.48 -0.85 -0.81
C ALA A 103 11.78 0.52 -0.18
N THR A 104 12.65 1.32 -0.81
CA THR A 104 13.10 2.61 -0.25
C THR A 104 13.02 3.78 -1.23
N GLU A 105 12.94 3.50 -2.53
CA GLU A 105 12.96 4.53 -3.57
C GLU A 105 11.55 5.03 -3.93
N THR A 106 11.52 6.17 -4.61
CA THR A 106 10.28 6.80 -5.06
C THR A 106 9.55 5.90 -6.05
N ILE A 107 8.37 5.43 -5.65
CA ILE A 107 7.47 4.69 -6.51
C ILE A 107 6.75 5.69 -7.43
N PRO A 108 6.61 5.42 -8.74
CA PRO A 108 5.90 6.30 -9.66
C PRO A 108 4.54 6.71 -9.09
N PHE A 109 4.20 8.00 -9.21
CA PHE A 109 2.90 8.54 -8.80
C PHE A 109 2.55 8.38 -7.31
N TRP A 110 3.52 8.04 -6.47
CA TRP A 110 3.35 7.84 -5.03
C TRP A 110 4.32 8.72 -4.22
N PRO A 111 3.85 9.49 -3.22
CA PRO A 111 2.45 9.65 -2.85
C PRO A 111 1.65 10.43 -3.91
N ALA A 112 0.36 10.13 -4.04
CA ALA A 112 -0.54 10.92 -4.85
C ALA A 112 -0.60 12.39 -4.35
N PRO A 113 -0.60 13.39 -5.26
CA PRO A 113 -0.82 14.79 -4.90
C PRO A 113 -2.16 14.99 -4.18
N ASP A 114 -2.25 16.04 -3.37
CA ASP A 114 -3.51 16.41 -2.74
C ASP A 114 -4.57 16.77 -3.79
N ASN A 115 -5.76 16.18 -3.64
CA ASN A 115 -6.87 16.31 -4.59
C ASN A 115 -6.49 15.91 -6.03
N ALA A 116 -5.63 14.89 -6.18
CA ALA A 116 -5.26 14.36 -7.48
C ALA A 116 -6.51 14.06 -8.34
N PRO A 117 -6.51 14.43 -9.64
CA PRO A 117 -7.64 14.13 -10.53
C PRO A 117 -7.85 12.62 -10.63
N ALA A 118 -9.10 12.15 -10.58
CA ALA A 118 -9.40 10.70 -10.50
C ALA A 118 -8.81 10.00 -9.26
N GLY A 119 -8.40 10.77 -8.24
CA GLY A 119 -7.64 10.30 -7.09
C GLY A 119 -8.49 9.50 -6.09
N CYS A 120 -7.85 8.74 -5.22
CA CYS A 120 -8.57 8.01 -4.18
C CYS A 120 -9.26 8.94 -3.16
N SER A 121 -10.46 8.57 -2.70
CA SER A 121 -11.24 9.31 -1.69
C SER A 121 -10.53 9.44 -0.35
N CYS A 122 -9.58 8.54 -0.08
CA CYS A 122 -8.65 8.60 1.02
C CYS A 122 -7.24 8.58 0.45
N ASN A 123 -6.38 9.50 0.89
CA ASN A 123 -4.96 9.45 0.54
C ASN A 123 -4.28 8.34 1.38
N LEU A 124 -4.44 7.09 0.93
CA LEU A 124 -3.86 5.90 1.56
C LEU A 124 -2.33 5.99 1.64
N ASP A 125 -1.71 6.76 0.76
CA ASP A 125 -0.28 7.00 0.72
C ASP A 125 0.19 7.74 1.96
N LYS A 126 -0.52 8.80 2.34
CA LYS A 126 -0.25 9.54 3.57
C LYS A 126 -0.46 8.65 4.79
N VAL A 127 -1.51 7.83 4.80
CA VAL A 127 -1.76 6.87 5.88
C VAL A 127 -0.59 5.89 6.01
N LEU A 128 -0.18 5.24 4.93
CA LEU A 128 0.91 4.28 4.94
C LEU A 128 2.25 4.93 5.31
N GLN A 129 2.53 6.13 4.80
CA GLN A 129 3.74 6.86 5.17
C GLN A 129 3.76 7.19 6.67
N SER A 130 2.64 7.58 7.26
CA SER A 130 2.53 7.79 8.70
C SER A 130 2.77 6.50 9.49
N VAL A 131 2.25 5.36 9.02
CA VAL A 131 2.50 4.05 9.63
C VAL A 131 3.99 3.65 9.56
N ILE A 132 4.61 3.73 8.38
CA ILE A 132 6.04 3.43 8.18
C ILE A 132 6.91 4.39 9.03
N LYS A 133 6.52 5.65 9.13
CA LYS A 133 7.20 6.64 9.96
C LYS A 133 7.11 6.27 11.44
N ALA A 134 5.94 5.90 11.93
CA ALA A 134 5.75 5.44 13.31
C ALA A 134 6.66 4.24 13.66
N GLN A 135 6.82 3.29 12.74
CA GLN A 135 7.74 2.15 12.92
C GLN A 135 9.21 2.58 13.05
N LYS A 136 9.64 3.55 12.24
CA LYS A 136 11.00 4.12 12.33
C LYS A 136 11.22 4.90 13.64
N GLU A 137 10.19 5.63 14.08
CA GLU A 137 10.19 6.36 15.34
C GLU A 137 10.20 5.41 16.54
N TYR A 138 9.47 4.29 16.48
CA TYR A 138 9.57 3.21 17.47
C TYR A 138 11.00 2.69 17.62
N THR A 139 11.64 2.35 16.49
CA THR A 139 13.03 1.87 16.49
C THR A 139 13.97 2.90 17.12
N SER A 140 13.78 4.18 16.81
CA SER A 140 14.56 5.27 17.39
C SER A 140 14.27 5.44 18.90
N CYS A 141 13.01 5.29 19.31
CA CYS A 141 12.58 5.43 20.69
C CYS A 141 13.22 4.37 21.62
N ILE A 142 13.21 3.10 21.20
CA ILE A 142 13.79 2.02 22.01
C ILE A 142 15.33 2.04 22.01
N THR A 143 15.96 2.53 20.93
CA THR A 143 17.43 2.58 20.81
C THR A 143 18.06 3.79 21.49
N ASN A 144 17.32 4.89 21.65
CA ASN A 144 17.79 6.10 22.33
C ASN A 144 17.76 6.00 23.87
N SER A 145 17.18 4.94 24.44
CA SER A 145 17.17 4.76 25.89
C SER A 145 18.58 4.44 26.39
N THR A 146 19.12 5.33 27.24
CA THR A 146 20.45 5.16 27.88
C THR A 146 20.37 4.46 29.24
N SER A 147 19.17 4.05 29.66
CA SER A 147 18.95 3.42 30.96
C SER A 147 19.58 2.03 31.00
N THR A 148 20.29 1.73 32.10
CA THR A 148 20.79 0.38 32.40
C THR A 148 19.81 -0.44 33.26
N SER A 149 18.71 0.18 33.71
CA SER A 149 17.67 -0.50 34.48
C SER A 149 16.72 -1.25 33.56
N VAL A 150 16.64 -2.58 33.74
CA VAL A 150 15.76 -3.47 32.98
C VAL A 150 14.29 -3.05 33.07
N ILE A 151 13.84 -2.59 34.26
CA ILE A 151 12.45 -2.16 34.47
C ILE A 151 12.16 -0.89 33.67
N GLN A 152 13.07 0.09 33.70
CA GLN A 152 12.91 1.33 32.96
C GLN A 152 12.96 1.06 31.45
N LEU A 153 13.85 0.18 31.00
CA LEU A 153 13.95 -0.21 29.60
C LEU A 153 12.64 -0.87 29.12
N SER A 154 12.12 -1.83 29.89
CA SER A 154 10.84 -2.48 29.58
C SER A 154 9.67 -1.49 29.54
N ASN A 155 9.61 -0.53 30.46
CA ASN A 155 8.56 0.48 30.47
C ASN A 155 8.66 1.42 29.26
N THR A 156 9.88 1.83 28.90
CA THR A 156 10.14 2.62 27.70
C THR A 156 9.73 1.84 26.45
N ASP A 157 10.11 0.57 26.33
CA ASP A 157 9.74 -0.27 25.18
C ASP A 157 8.22 -0.38 25.02
N THR A 158 7.48 -0.61 26.11
CA THR A 158 6.02 -0.62 26.10
C THR A 158 5.44 0.75 25.71
N ALA A 159 6.00 1.85 26.23
CA ALA A 159 5.55 3.19 25.88
C ALA A 159 5.80 3.52 24.40
N CYS A 160 6.99 3.23 23.89
CA CYS A 160 7.33 3.38 22.47
C CYS A 160 6.36 2.59 21.60
N GLY A 161 6.09 1.32 21.94
CA GLY A 161 5.19 0.48 21.17
C GLY A 161 3.73 0.96 21.21
N CYS A 162 3.22 1.41 22.37
CA CYS A 162 1.90 2.02 22.43
C CYS A 162 1.80 3.32 21.62
N CYS A 163 2.87 4.11 21.58
CA CYS A 163 2.96 5.31 20.75
C CYS A 163 3.00 4.99 19.26
N GLU A 164 3.69 3.93 18.85
CA GLU A 164 3.68 3.44 17.47
C GLU A 164 2.28 3.05 17.01
N VAL A 165 1.61 2.19 17.78
CA VAL A 165 0.26 1.72 17.44
C VAL A 165 -0.71 2.90 17.40
N SER A 166 -0.63 3.80 18.39
CA SER A 166 -1.44 5.02 18.45
C SER A 166 -1.19 5.94 17.26
N ALA A 167 0.06 6.18 16.88
CA ALA A 167 0.41 7.03 15.74
C ALA A 167 -0.17 6.48 14.43
N GLY A 168 -0.02 5.18 14.19
CA GLY A 168 -0.57 4.52 13.01
C GLY A 168 -2.10 4.66 12.95
N LEU A 169 -2.80 4.29 14.02
CA LEU A 169 -4.27 4.38 14.06
C LEU A 169 -4.75 5.83 13.98
N SER A 170 -4.15 6.74 14.74
CA SER A 170 -4.47 8.16 14.66
C SER A 170 -4.34 8.72 13.26
N SER A 171 -3.27 8.35 12.54
CA SER A 171 -3.08 8.83 11.17
C SER A 171 -4.24 8.44 10.24
N MET A 172 -4.84 7.26 10.43
CA MET A 172 -5.98 6.78 9.65
C MET A 172 -7.22 7.65 9.89
N TYR A 173 -7.60 7.85 11.15
CA TYR A 173 -8.78 8.66 11.51
C TYR A 173 -8.64 10.13 11.12
N GLU A 174 -7.42 10.67 11.18
CA GLU A 174 -7.17 12.08 10.90
C GLU A 174 -6.97 12.38 9.41
N THR A 175 -6.41 11.44 8.66
CA THR A 175 -6.19 11.61 7.22
C THR A 175 -7.46 11.33 6.43
N CYS A 176 -8.25 10.34 6.86
CA CYS A 176 -9.45 9.91 6.14
C CYS A 176 -10.62 9.62 7.09
N PRO A 177 -11.17 10.65 7.77
CA PRO A 177 -12.18 10.49 8.81
C PRO A 177 -13.47 9.82 8.33
N ASP A 178 -13.83 10.00 7.05
CA ASP A 178 -15.06 9.44 6.48
C ASP A 178 -14.91 7.99 6.01
N THR A 179 -13.70 7.46 5.96
CA THR A 179 -13.39 6.12 5.44
C THR A 179 -13.49 5.07 6.56
N ILE A 180 -14.06 3.90 6.24
CA ILE A 180 -14.09 2.76 7.16
C ILE A 180 -12.66 2.38 7.55
N PRO A 181 -12.26 2.36 8.84
CA PRO A 181 -10.89 2.10 9.26
C PRO A 181 -10.27 0.80 8.73
N ALA A 182 -11.05 -0.27 8.66
CA ALA A 182 -10.60 -1.55 8.09
C ALA A 182 -10.15 -1.42 6.62
N LYS A 183 -10.72 -0.49 5.85
CA LYS A 183 -10.30 -0.21 4.47
C LYS A 183 -8.99 0.57 4.37
N MET A 184 -8.52 1.15 5.47
CA MET A 184 -7.20 1.78 5.57
C MET A 184 -6.14 0.83 6.18
N GLY A 185 -6.52 -0.41 6.50
CA GLY A 185 -5.63 -1.40 7.10
C GLY A 185 -5.57 -1.36 8.63
N ALA A 186 -6.52 -0.70 9.32
CA ALA A 186 -6.52 -0.63 10.79
C ALA A 186 -6.52 -2.01 11.48
N ASP A 187 -7.30 -2.96 10.95
CA ASP A 187 -7.38 -4.33 11.49
C ASP A 187 -6.05 -5.06 11.32
N LEU A 188 -5.43 -4.94 10.15
CA LEU A 188 -4.11 -5.53 9.87
C LEU A 188 -3.03 -4.89 10.74
N TRP A 189 -3.09 -3.57 10.96
CA TRP A 189 -2.16 -2.86 11.82
C TRP A 189 -2.23 -3.34 13.27
N LEU A 190 -3.45 -3.45 13.83
CA LEU A 190 -3.68 -4.00 15.17
C LEU A 190 -3.26 -5.47 15.27
N GLN A 191 -3.60 -6.28 14.26
CA GLN A 191 -3.21 -7.67 14.21
C GLN A 191 -1.68 -7.81 14.18
N THR A 192 -0.99 -7.01 13.38
CA THR A 192 0.46 -7.07 13.23
C THR A 192 1.17 -6.65 14.51
N ALA A 193 0.69 -5.57 15.14
CA ALA A 193 1.17 -5.11 16.43
C ALA A 193 0.99 -6.15 17.55
N THR A 194 0.03 -7.06 17.42
CA THR A 194 -0.26 -8.10 18.42
C THR A 194 0.40 -9.45 18.09
N ALA A 195 0.53 -9.82 16.81
CA ALA A 195 0.86 -11.18 16.38
C ALA A 195 2.36 -11.39 16.04
N TYR A 196 3.10 -10.34 15.68
CA TYR A 196 4.49 -10.47 15.19
C TYR A 196 5.56 -10.09 16.22
N GLY A 197 5.21 -9.97 17.50
CA GLY A 197 6.20 -9.93 18.58
C GLY A 197 6.74 -8.55 18.94
N THR A 198 6.07 -7.45 18.57
CA THR A 198 6.08 -6.28 19.45
C THR A 198 5.05 -6.55 20.57
N LEU A 199 5.48 -6.42 21.81
CA LEU A 199 4.81 -6.91 23.03
C LEU A 199 3.58 -6.05 23.44
N ILE A 200 2.79 -5.56 22.48
CA ILE A 200 1.83 -4.48 22.73
C ILE A 200 0.41 -4.98 22.54
N ASP A 201 -0.22 -5.35 23.64
CA ASP A 201 -1.68 -5.45 23.70
C ASP A 201 -2.26 -4.04 23.68
N TRP A 202 -2.84 -3.64 22.53
CA TRP A 202 -3.45 -2.33 22.36
C TRP A 202 -4.44 -2.00 23.47
N GLY A 203 -5.22 -2.97 23.96
CA GLY A 203 -6.19 -2.76 25.04
C GLY A 203 -5.56 -2.22 26.33
N THR A 204 -4.27 -2.49 26.56
CA THR A 204 -3.52 -2.04 27.75
C THR A 204 -2.88 -0.67 27.58
N CYS A 205 -2.77 -0.16 26.34
CA CYS A 205 -2.07 1.10 26.06
C CYS A 205 -2.75 2.35 26.62
N GLY A 206 -4.01 2.28 27.04
CA GLY A 206 -4.72 3.42 27.59
C GLY A 206 -4.04 4.02 28.83
N SER A 207 -3.59 3.17 29.76
CA SER A 207 -2.88 3.62 30.97
C SER A 207 -1.45 4.09 30.66
N VAL A 208 -0.79 3.45 29.70
CA VAL A 208 0.56 3.82 29.25
C VAL A 208 0.53 5.21 28.62
N LEU A 209 -0.38 5.46 27.68
CA LEU A 209 -0.55 6.74 26.99
C LEU A 209 -1.13 7.85 27.90
N ASN A 210 -1.55 7.54 29.13
CA ASN A 210 -1.82 8.56 30.16
C ASN A 210 -0.54 9.06 30.83
N ASN A 211 0.48 8.21 30.92
CA ASN A 211 1.72 8.48 31.65
C ASN A 211 2.88 8.88 30.73
N TYR A 212 2.81 8.53 29.45
CA TYR A 212 3.82 8.83 28.44
C TYR A 212 3.26 9.73 27.36
N ASN A 213 4.02 10.77 27.02
CA ASN A 213 3.75 11.63 25.88
C ASN A 213 4.58 11.15 24.68
N CYS A 214 3.92 10.75 23.60
CA CYS A 214 4.59 10.20 22.43
C CYS A 214 5.54 11.18 21.73
N GLN A 215 5.23 12.48 21.75
CA GLN A 215 6.12 13.50 21.19
C GLN A 215 7.42 13.61 21.99
N ASN A 216 7.35 13.50 23.32
CA ASN A 216 8.55 13.46 24.17
C ASN A 216 9.40 12.20 23.93
N LEU A 217 8.77 11.13 23.42
CA LEU A 217 9.43 9.90 23.03
C LEU A 217 9.95 9.94 21.57
N GLY A 218 9.80 11.07 20.87
CA GLY A 218 10.33 11.28 19.53
C GLY A 218 9.35 10.97 18.41
N PHE A 219 8.08 10.69 18.71
CA PHE A 219 7.05 10.48 17.69
C PHE A 219 6.51 11.81 17.17
N ALA A 220 6.50 11.99 15.86
CA ALA A 220 5.93 13.17 15.25
C ALA A 220 4.39 13.13 15.25
N PRO A 221 3.71 14.26 15.01
CA PRO A 221 2.26 14.30 14.81
C PRO A 221 1.77 13.23 13.82
N PRO A 222 0.69 12.48 14.14
CA PRO A 222 0.19 11.39 13.30
C PRO A 222 -0.31 11.81 11.91
N SER A 223 -0.75 13.06 11.76
CA SER A 223 -1.16 13.63 10.48
C SER A 223 -0.74 15.11 10.37
N SER A 224 -0.86 15.69 9.17
CA SER A 224 -0.63 17.12 8.97
C SER A 224 -1.66 18.00 9.68
N ASN A 225 -2.83 17.45 10.00
CA ASN A 225 -3.99 18.19 10.49
C ASN A 225 -4.21 18.00 11.99
N SER A 226 -3.51 17.04 12.62
CA SER A 226 -3.71 16.69 14.02
C SER A 226 -2.43 16.16 14.67
N SER A 227 -2.22 16.56 15.92
CA SER A 227 -1.16 16.04 16.78
C SER A 227 -1.67 15.00 17.78
N THR A 228 -2.91 14.53 17.60
CA THR A 228 -3.61 13.69 18.56
C THR A 228 -3.20 12.23 18.45
N PHE A 229 -2.63 11.70 19.53
CA PHE A 229 -2.39 10.27 19.72
C PHE A 229 -3.59 9.67 20.45
N TYR A 230 -4.47 9.01 19.72
CA TYR A 230 -5.68 8.42 20.27
C TYR A 230 -5.34 7.21 21.12
N LYS A 231 -6.15 7.00 22.15
CA LYS A 231 -6.04 5.89 23.09
C LYS A 231 -7.05 4.82 22.71
N PRO A 232 -6.90 3.59 23.23
CA PRO A 232 -7.96 2.60 23.15
C PRO A 232 -9.31 3.20 23.58
N ASN A 233 -10.35 2.94 22.78
CA ASN A 233 -11.72 3.43 22.99
C ASN A 233 -11.90 4.96 22.98
N ASN A 234 -10.91 5.73 22.53
CA ASN A 234 -11.00 7.20 22.42
C ASN A 234 -10.84 7.69 20.97
N PHE A 235 -11.10 6.82 19.99
CA PHE A 235 -11.12 7.23 18.59
C PHE A 235 -12.38 8.04 18.27
N PRO A 236 -12.34 8.94 17.28
CA PRO A 236 -13.53 9.51 16.68
C PRO A 236 -14.47 8.40 16.18
N PRO A 237 -15.77 8.71 15.96
CA PRO A 237 -16.68 7.77 15.31
C PRO A 237 -16.10 7.27 13.98
N ASN A 238 -16.28 5.99 13.69
CA ASN A 238 -15.80 5.40 12.44
C ASN A 238 -16.50 6.04 11.25
N GLY A 239 -15.72 6.32 10.20
CA GLY A 239 -16.23 6.59 8.87
C GLY A 239 -17.05 5.42 8.33
N THR A 240 -17.94 5.72 7.38
CA THR A 240 -18.88 4.74 6.80
C THR A 240 -18.62 4.48 5.33
N GLN A 241 -17.72 5.23 4.69
CA GLN A 241 -17.47 5.13 3.26
C GLN A 241 -16.42 4.06 2.95
N THR A 242 -16.67 3.31 1.88
CA THR A 242 -15.62 2.52 1.23
C THR A 242 -14.74 3.44 0.38
N LEU A 243 -13.53 2.98 0.09
CA LEU A 243 -12.64 3.63 -0.86
C LEU A 243 -13.29 3.72 -2.24
N HIS A 244 -13.18 4.88 -2.87
CA HIS A 244 -13.69 5.13 -4.20
C HIS A 244 -12.85 6.19 -4.91
N ASN A 245 -12.83 6.17 -6.24
CA ASN A 245 -12.13 7.20 -7.01
C ASN A 245 -12.98 8.47 -7.09
N THR A 246 -12.33 9.61 -6.91
CA THR A 246 -12.94 10.93 -6.95
C THR A 246 -12.89 11.48 -8.38
N GLY A 247 -14.03 11.85 -8.93
CA GLY A 247 -14.10 12.36 -10.31
C GLY A 247 -13.97 11.27 -11.39
N ALA A 248 -13.90 11.71 -12.64
CA ALA A 248 -13.93 10.81 -13.80
C ALA A 248 -12.54 10.26 -14.15
N VAL A 249 -12.47 9.03 -14.65
CA VAL A 249 -11.24 8.38 -15.16
C VAL A 249 -10.59 9.16 -16.33
N THR A 250 -11.35 10.07 -16.94
CA THR A 250 -10.93 10.98 -18.01
C THR A 250 -10.27 12.26 -17.51
N ALA A 251 -10.13 12.45 -16.20
CA ALA A 251 -9.59 13.68 -15.62
C ALA A 251 -8.06 13.81 -15.80
N ILE A 252 -7.34 12.69 -15.94
CA ILE A 252 -5.93 12.67 -16.30
C ILE A 252 -5.84 12.44 -17.81
N THR A 253 -5.45 13.47 -18.57
CA THR A 253 -5.45 13.45 -20.05
C THR A 253 -4.06 13.31 -20.66
N ALA A 254 -3.01 13.38 -19.85
CA ALA A 254 -1.63 13.13 -20.23
C ALA A 254 -0.88 12.38 -19.11
N PRO A 255 0.17 11.60 -19.43
CA PRO A 255 0.97 10.89 -18.42
C PRO A 255 1.53 11.86 -17.38
N PRO A 256 1.30 11.66 -16.06
CA PRO A 256 1.69 12.63 -15.03
C PRO A 256 3.20 12.92 -14.98
N SER A 257 4.04 11.97 -15.39
CA SER A 257 5.51 12.09 -15.39
C SER A 257 6.10 12.33 -16.78
N GLY A 258 5.27 12.69 -17.76
CA GLY A 258 5.69 12.85 -19.16
C GLY A 258 5.68 11.54 -19.96
N SER A 259 5.92 11.64 -21.27
CA SER A 259 5.84 10.49 -22.19
C SER A 259 6.93 9.45 -22.00
N VAL A 260 8.08 9.85 -21.46
CA VAL A 260 9.17 8.96 -21.08
C VAL A 260 9.72 9.42 -19.75
N PHE A 261 9.85 8.50 -18.80
CA PHE A 261 10.52 8.75 -17.54
C PHE A 261 11.27 7.51 -17.09
N SER A 262 12.06 7.64 -16.03
CA SER A 262 12.71 6.49 -15.41
C SER A 262 12.49 6.52 -13.90
N TRP A 263 12.36 5.34 -13.33
CA TRP A 263 12.33 5.14 -11.88
C TRP A 263 13.18 3.93 -11.55
N SER A 264 13.68 3.88 -10.33
CA SER A 264 14.53 2.80 -9.88
C SER A 264 13.94 2.20 -8.60
N GLN A 265 14.33 0.95 -8.36
CA GLN A 265 14.20 0.34 -7.06
C GLN A 265 15.38 -0.58 -6.81
N SER A 266 16.12 -0.31 -5.75
CA SER A 266 17.35 -1.02 -5.39
C SER A 266 18.39 -0.93 -6.50
N THR A 267 18.60 -2.01 -7.26
CA THR A 267 19.62 -2.09 -8.33
C THR A 267 19.00 -2.11 -9.72
N VAL A 268 17.68 -2.02 -9.82
CA VAL A 268 16.95 -2.10 -11.10
C VAL A 268 16.43 -0.72 -11.46
N THR A 269 16.76 -0.26 -12.66
CA THR A 269 16.21 0.97 -13.25
C THR A 269 15.27 0.59 -14.38
N TYR A 270 14.06 1.12 -14.34
CA TYR A 270 13.04 0.99 -15.37
C TYR A 270 12.95 2.29 -16.16
N THR A 271 13.06 2.19 -17.49
CA THR A 271 12.66 3.27 -18.39
C THR A 271 11.25 2.98 -18.89
N VAL A 272 10.31 3.84 -18.51
CA VAL A 272 8.91 3.71 -18.88
C VAL A 272 8.62 4.66 -20.03
N THR A 273 8.03 4.12 -21.10
CA THR A 273 7.45 4.92 -22.19
C THR A 273 5.94 4.83 -22.10
N ALA A 274 5.29 5.94 -21.77
CA ALA A 274 3.84 5.96 -21.64
C ALA A 274 3.17 5.78 -23.01
N SER A 275 2.25 4.83 -23.10
CA SER A 275 1.40 4.61 -24.25
C SER A 275 0.54 5.85 -24.51
N PRO A 276 0.31 6.22 -25.80
CA PRO A 276 -0.64 7.26 -26.13
C PRO A 276 -2.05 6.81 -25.75
N TRP A 277 -2.98 7.76 -25.63
CA TRP A 277 -4.39 7.43 -25.40
C TRP A 277 -4.97 6.68 -26.61
N LYS A 278 -5.36 5.41 -26.39
CA LYS A 278 -6.01 4.54 -27.38
C LYS A 278 -7.38 4.03 -26.91
N ASN A 279 -7.87 4.51 -25.77
CA ASN A 279 -9.16 4.12 -25.25
C ASN A 279 -10.29 4.94 -25.88
N ASN A 280 -11.00 4.33 -26.84
CA ASN A 280 -12.14 4.97 -27.50
C ASN A 280 -13.45 4.81 -26.71
N ALA A 281 -13.51 3.89 -25.74
CA ALA A 281 -14.68 3.68 -24.88
C ALA A 281 -14.78 4.71 -23.76
N VAL A 282 -13.64 5.25 -23.35
CA VAL A 282 -13.51 6.30 -22.33
C VAL A 282 -12.82 7.49 -22.99
N LYS A 283 -13.56 8.54 -23.36
CA LYS A 283 -12.98 9.69 -24.08
C LYS A 283 -12.52 10.75 -23.07
N ALA A 284 -11.21 11.02 -23.03
CA ALA A 284 -10.64 12.13 -22.26
C ALA A 284 -11.35 13.46 -22.59
N THR A 285 -11.80 14.21 -21.58
CA THR A 285 -12.47 15.52 -21.76
C THR A 285 -11.47 16.67 -21.99
N GLY A 286 -10.42 16.41 -22.76
CA GLY A 286 -9.42 17.42 -23.18
C GLY A 286 -9.79 18.02 -24.53
N THR A 287 -9.78 19.35 -24.62
CA THR A 287 -10.11 20.16 -25.79
C THR A 287 -9.36 19.69 -27.04
N GLU A 288 -10.08 19.06 -27.97
CA GLU A 288 -9.58 18.82 -29.32
C GLU A 288 -9.29 20.17 -29.98
N THR A 289 -8.02 20.50 -30.19
CA THR A 289 -7.67 21.49 -31.20
C THR A 289 -7.66 20.76 -32.54
N ALA A 290 -8.80 20.89 -33.22
CA ALA A 290 -9.12 20.71 -34.64
C ALA A 290 -8.21 19.85 -35.54
N GLY A 291 -8.83 18.83 -36.15
CA GLY A 291 -8.42 18.38 -37.48
C GLY A 291 -8.79 16.94 -37.84
N ALA A 292 -10.07 16.64 -38.08
CA ALA A 292 -10.52 15.77 -39.19
C ALA A 292 -12.03 15.55 -39.16
N THR A 293 -12.67 16.02 -40.23
CA THR A 293 -14.00 15.67 -40.73
C THR A 293 -14.23 14.16 -40.86
N GLY A 294 -15.41 13.68 -40.47
CA GLY A 294 -16.12 12.65 -41.24
C GLY A 294 -16.81 11.51 -40.48
N ALA A 295 -18.14 11.57 -40.52
CA ALA A 295 -19.11 10.47 -40.52
C ALA A 295 -19.45 9.77 -39.18
N SER A 296 -20.59 10.20 -38.63
CA SER A 296 -21.50 9.39 -37.81
C SER A 296 -21.73 8.01 -38.44
N LYS A 297 -21.52 6.95 -37.66
CA LYS A 297 -22.23 5.69 -37.86
C LYS A 297 -22.72 5.10 -36.55
N THR A 298 -24.02 4.88 -36.59
CA THR A 298 -24.98 4.21 -35.73
C THR A 298 -24.44 3.04 -34.91
N SER A 299 -24.85 3.06 -33.65
CA SER A 299 -24.90 1.98 -32.67
C SER A 299 -25.13 0.59 -33.24
N SER A 300 -24.27 -0.35 -32.85
CA SER A 300 -24.63 -1.76 -32.71
C SER A 300 -24.30 -2.21 -31.29
N THR A 301 -25.35 -2.62 -30.59
CA THR A 301 -25.33 -3.27 -29.27
C THR A 301 -24.59 -4.60 -29.39
N GLY A 302 -23.29 -4.59 -29.12
CA GLY A 302 -22.46 -5.79 -28.95
C GLY A 302 -22.37 -6.13 -27.47
N ALA A 303 -22.84 -7.31 -27.10
CA ALA A 303 -22.90 -7.81 -25.73
C ALA A 303 -21.57 -7.62 -24.98
N ALA A 304 -21.64 -6.92 -23.84
CA ALA A 304 -20.59 -6.83 -22.85
C ALA A 304 -20.21 -8.24 -22.41
N THR A 305 -19.09 -8.74 -22.95
CA THR A 305 -18.47 -9.95 -22.40
C THR A 305 -17.54 -9.46 -21.30
N SER A 306 -18.13 -9.19 -20.13
CA SER A 306 -17.38 -9.16 -18.89
C SER A 306 -16.64 -10.49 -18.83
N VAL A 307 -15.31 -10.46 -18.96
CA VAL A 307 -14.48 -11.57 -18.48
C VAL A 307 -14.56 -11.49 -16.96
N LYS A 308 -15.69 -11.98 -16.42
CA LYS A 308 -15.72 -12.55 -15.08
C LYS A 308 -14.71 -13.68 -15.13
N GLN A 309 -13.50 -13.41 -14.65
CA GLN A 309 -12.68 -14.49 -14.13
C GLN A 309 -13.41 -15.01 -12.89
N THR A 310 -14.29 -15.98 -13.12
CA THR A 310 -14.89 -16.80 -12.08
C THR A 310 -13.78 -17.60 -11.42
N THR A 311 -13.18 -17.01 -10.40
CA THR A 311 -12.78 -17.74 -9.22
C THR A 311 -13.64 -17.20 -8.09
N SER A 312 -14.66 -17.97 -7.73
CA SER A 312 -15.29 -17.86 -6.42
C SER A 312 -14.19 -18.01 -5.39
N ILE A 313 -13.67 -16.91 -4.87
CA ILE A 313 -12.89 -16.92 -3.64
C ILE A 313 -13.68 -16.10 -2.64
N VAL A 314 -14.40 -16.88 -1.85
CA VAL A 314 -15.07 -16.45 -0.64
C VAL A 314 -14.10 -15.58 0.16
N TRP A 315 -14.54 -14.38 0.53
CA TRP A 315 -14.00 -13.69 1.70
C TRP A 315 -14.23 -14.62 2.91
N LEU A 316 -13.26 -15.49 3.18
CA LEU A 316 -13.14 -16.24 4.41
C LEU A 316 -11.72 -15.97 4.95
N PRO A 317 -11.62 -15.75 6.27
CA PRO A 317 -10.46 -15.13 6.89
C PRO A 317 -9.26 -16.07 6.83
N VAL A 318 -8.08 -15.45 6.85
CA VAL A 318 -6.74 -16.05 6.97
C VAL A 318 -6.52 -16.75 8.35
N LEU A 319 -7.54 -17.46 8.85
CA LEU A 319 -7.64 -17.94 10.23
C LEU A 319 -7.41 -19.45 10.40
N THR A 320 -6.87 -20.17 9.41
CA THR A 320 -6.76 -21.65 9.52
C THR A 320 -5.38 -22.28 9.37
N VAL A 321 -4.28 -21.50 9.22
CA VAL A 321 -2.92 -22.10 9.16
C VAL A 321 -2.16 -22.05 10.49
N LEU A 322 -2.53 -21.15 11.42
CA LEU A 322 -1.86 -21.04 12.74
C LEU A 322 -2.22 -22.16 13.74
N ALA A 323 -3.26 -22.95 13.49
CA ALA A 323 -3.69 -24.03 14.40
C ALA A 323 -2.94 -25.37 14.21
N LYS A 324 -2.15 -25.55 13.14
CA LYS A 324 -1.49 -26.84 12.86
C LYS A 324 0.00 -26.92 13.18
N ILE A 325 0.65 -25.81 13.55
CA ILE A 325 2.10 -25.78 13.83
C ILE A 325 2.38 -25.79 15.34
N LEU A 326 1.36 -25.68 16.19
CA LEU A 326 1.52 -25.77 17.65
C LEU A 326 1.34 -27.20 18.23
N PHE A 327 1.16 -28.22 17.37
CA PHE A 327 1.13 -29.64 17.77
C PHE A 327 1.89 -30.55 16.79
N ALA A 328 3.14 -30.20 16.46
CA ALA A 328 4.14 -31.12 15.93
C ALA A 328 5.54 -30.70 16.37
#